data_AF-A0A5B6TCP5-F1
#
_entry.id   AF-A0A5B6TCP5-F1
#
_cell.length_a   1.000
_cell.length_b   1.000
_cell.length_c   1.000
_cell.angle_alpha   90.00
_cell.angle_beta   90.00
_cell.angle_gamma   90.00
#
_symmetry.space_group_name_H-M   'P 1'
#
loop_
_entity.id
_entity.type
_entity.pdbx_description
1 polymer ?
#
loop_
_entity_poly.entity_id
_entity_poly.type
_entity_poly.pdbx_seq_one_letter_code
_entity_poly.pdbx_strand_id
1 'polypeptide(L)'
;MKEFSPYHITHVHLHESLQMPDLKQENQGNYLVFWWHSVALGELYVEPNENITHEQYFQKLGKALKPALDFYASGQRTAGLEQLLPSGDFHGFVSAMESLFAKSASQTIPSRVPVSVVICTRNRPVALKRCLESLRQSICQPAEIIIIENARENDETEKLVETFAGVKYFQEPVPGLSHARNTGVKKATHSIIAFTDDDVIVHPEWVFRVWEAFTKHEVAAMTGLVIAAELETETQLIFERCWSFNRGYVDILYEENYFNQNLPSGPPVWEIGAGANMAFRKEVFEEIGLFDVRLGAGASGCSEDSEVWYRILQHQHSILYYPKAAVFHAHRKDLRSLRKQIFAYMRGFTMAVLVQQDHFPAANYRNRLFRQYPKHYLQLVARGFPRYRFRNRTLWEEIMGILSGYAFYLKNRKNDPKTQFVREEPAPQLKPEQELTT
;
A
#
# COMPACT_ATOMS: atom_id res chain seq x y z
N MET A 1 16.93 29.44 8.82
CA MET A 1 15.99 28.31 8.73
C MET A 1 16.43 27.32 9.81
N LYS A 2 15.52 26.79 10.64
CA LYS A 2 15.91 25.66 11.52
C LYS A 2 16.28 24.49 10.60
N GLU A 3 17.44 23.90 10.86
CA GLU A 3 17.95 22.73 10.15
C GLU A 3 16.98 21.56 10.34
N PHE A 4 16.70 20.81 9.28
CA PHE A 4 15.83 19.63 9.36
C PHE A 4 16.56 18.52 10.12
N SER A 5 15.84 17.86 11.03
CA SER A 5 16.33 16.71 11.79
C SER A 5 15.87 15.40 11.15
N PRO A 6 16.78 14.54 10.67
CA PRO A 6 16.41 13.24 10.10
C PRO A 6 15.77 12.33 11.15
N TYR A 7 15.13 11.26 10.69
CA TYR A 7 14.58 10.22 11.55
C TYR A 7 15.39 8.93 11.39
N HIS A 8 15.79 8.36 12.51
CA HIS A 8 16.34 7.00 12.54
C HIS A 8 15.20 6.00 12.66
N ILE A 9 15.15 5.02 11.75
CA ILE A 9 14.17 3.93 11.80
C ILE A 9 14.76 2.77 12.60
N THR A 10 14.02 2.28 13.60
CA THR A 10 14.43 1.14 14.42
C THR A 10 13.33 0.08 14.41
N HIS A 11 13.66 -1.11 13.95
CA HIS A 11 12.79 -2.28 14.03
C HIS A 11 13.01 -2.95 15.40
N VAL A 12 11.99 -2.91 16.25
CA VAL A 12 12.04 -3.44 17.63
C VAL A 12 11.34 -4.79 17.67
N HIS A 13 12.10 -5.85 17.90
CA HIS A 13 11.60 -7.22 17.97
C HIS A 13 11.22 -7.59 19.42
N LEU A 14 9.93 -7.49 19.74
CA LEU A 14 9.40 -7.62 21.10
C LEU A 14 9.51 -9.04 21.69
N HIS A 15 9.76 -10.04 20.83
CA HIS A 15 10.01 -11.42 21.23
C HIS A 15 11.45 -11.65 21.72
N GLU A 16 12.36 -10.72 21.44
CA GLU A 16 13.77 -10.78 21.85
C GLU A 16 14.03 -9.97 23.13
N SER A 17 13.39 -8.79 23.23
CA SER A 17 13.54 -7.89 24.38
C SER A 17 12.36 -6.91 24.48
N LEU A 18 11.99 -6.54 25.71
CA LEU A 18 11.09 -5.43 26.01
C LEU A 18 11.81 -4.14 26.41
N GLN A 19 13.14 -4.12 26.41
CA GLN A 19 13.89 -2.93 26.80
C GLN A 19 13.62 -1.78 25.83
N MET A 20 13.51 -0.56 26.37
CA MET A 20 13.46 0.64 25.55
C MET A 20 14.75 0.71 24.71
N PRO A 21 14.66 0.84 23.37
CA PRO A 21 15.85 0.93 22.53
C PRO A 21 16.60 2.23 22.79
N ASP A 22 17.90 2.25 22.46
CA ASP A 22 18.72 3.46 22.53
C ASP A 22 18.21 4.51 21.53
N LEU A 23 17.47 5.48 22.04
CA LEU A 23 16.94 6.59 21.24
C LEU A 23 18.06 7.59 20.92
N LYS A 24 18.11 8.04 19.67
CA LYS A 24 18.99 9.15 19.28
C LYS A 24 18.46 10.44 19.93
N GLN A 25 19.30 11.13 20.70
CA GLN A 25 18.89 12.26 21.55
C GLN A 25 19.18 13.65 20.95
N GLU A 26 20.21 13.79 20.11
CA GLU A 26 20.60 15.11 19.56
C GLU A 26 20.16 15.29 18.10
N ASN A 27 19.29 16.27 17.86
CA ASN A 27 18.89 16.74 16.52
C ASN A 27 18.42 15.64 15.54
N GLN A 28 17.93 14.51 16.05
CA GLN A 28 17.41 13.39 15.26
C GLN A 28 16.13 12.85 15.92
N GLY A 29 15.11 12.55 15.10
CA GLY A 29 13.89 11.87 15.54
C GLY A 29 14.05 10.34 15.50
N ASN A 30 13.18 9.61 16.17
CA ASN A 30 13.17 8.15 16.15
C ASN A 30 11.82 7.64 15.63
N TYR A 31 11.85 6.74 14.66
CA TYR A 31 10.68 6.03 14.13
C TYR A 31 10.81 4.55 14.46
N LEU A 32 10.08 4.11 15.47
CA LEU A 32 10.10 2.73 15.96
C LEU A 32 8.98 1.94 15.29
N VAL A 33 9.30 0.78 14.75
CA VAL A 33 8.31 -0.20 14.26
C VAL A 33 8.41 -1.45 15.11
N PHE A 34 7.31 -1.87 15.71
CA PHE A 34 7.29 -2.98 16.66
C PHE A 34 6.86 -4.27 15.98
N TRP A 35 7.62 -5.34 16.22
CA TRP A 35 7.43 -6.65 15.61
C TRP A 35 7.26 -7.73 16.66
N TRP A 36 6.31 -8.63 16.44
CA TRP A 36 6.25 -9.93 17.09
C TRP A 36 6.61 -11.00 16.06
N HIS A 37 7.77 -11.63 16.21
CA HIS A 37 8.42 -12.41 15.16
C HIS A 37 8.46 -11.61 13.84
N SER A 38 7.70 -12.04 12.82
CA SER A 38 7.57 -11.42 11.50
C SER A 38 6.31 -10.58 11.30
N VAL A 39 5.49 -10.40 12.34
CA VAL A 39 4.24 -9.62 12.28
C VAL A 39 4.48 -8.24 12.88
N ALA A 40 4.33 -7.19 12.07
CA ALA A 40 4.33 -5.82 12.55
C ALA A 40 3.06 -5.53 13.36
N LEU A 41 3.20 -4.90 14.52
CA LEU A 41 2.11 -4.67 15.47
C LEU A 41 1.76 -3.20 15.67
N GLY A 42 2.66 -2.29 15.31
CA GLY A 42 2.46 -0.87 15.55
C GLY A 42 3.72 -0.05 15.26
N GLU A 43 3.55 1.27 15.35
CA GLU A 43 4.64 2.23 15.22
C GLU A 43 4.59 3.32 16.28
N LEU A 44 5.76 3.92 16.53
CA LEU A 44 5.88 5.08 17.39
C LEU A 44 6.91 6.06 16.81
N TYR A 45 6.50 7.33 16.69
CA TYR A 45 7.41 8.43 16.46
C TYR A 45 7.77 9.12 17.77
N VAL A 46 9.06 9.35 17.98
CA VAL A 46 9.62 10.22 19.02
C VAL A 46 10.26 11.40 18.31
N GLU A 47 9.77 12.61 18.60
CA GLU A 47 10.20 13.81 17.87
C GLU A 47 11.66 14.18 18.22
N PRO A 48 12.38 14.90 17.33
CA PRO A 48 13.75 15.34 17.63
C PRO A 48 13.83 16.13 18.94
N ASN A 49 14.77 15.75 19.81
CA ASN A 49 14.96 16.32 21.15
C ASN A 49 13.79 16.06 22.13
N GLU A 50 12.83 15.18 21.80
CA GLU A 50 11.85 14.68 22.76
C GLU A 50 12.51 13.62 23.66
N ASN A 51 12.68 13.95 24.94
CA ASN A 51 13.13 12.99 25.94
C ASN A 51 11.91 12.29 26.53
N ILE A 52 11.74 11.00 26.23
CA ILE A 52 10.71 10.16 26.85
C ILE A 52 11.31 9.35 28.01
N THR A 53 10.62 9.32 29.14
CA THR A 53 11.00 8.46 30.26
C THR A 53 10.67 6.99 29.93
N HIS A 54 11.27 6.06 30.67
CA HIS A 54 10.96 4.63 30.55
C HIS A 54 9.45 4.36 30.72
N GLU A 55 8.81 4.98 31.72
CA GLU A 55 7.37 4.87 31.93
C GLU A 55 6.56 5.39 30.73
N GLN A 56 6.91 6.56 30.19
CA GLN A 56 6.25 7.15 29.03
C GLN A 56 6.42 6.28 27.79
N TYR A 57 7.58 5.64 27.61
CA TYR A 57 7.82 4.69 26.54
C TYR A 57 6.82 3.52 26.60
N PHE A 58 6.67 2.85 27.75
CA PHE A 58 5.73 1.72 27.85
C PHE A 58 4.27 2.14 27.69
N GLN A 59 3.89 3.33 28.15
CA GLN A 59 2.55 3.88 27.88
C GLN A 59 2.30 4.11 26.39
N LYS A 60 3.29 4.65 25.66
CA LYS A 60 3.21 4.87 24.21
C LYS A 60 3.26 3.55 23.44
N LEU A 61 4.10 2.61 23.85
CA LEU A 61 4.18 1.25 23.30
C LEU A 61 2.84 0.53 23.42
N GLY A 62 2.25 0.50 24.61
CA GLY A 62 0.93 -0.11 24.82
C GLY A 62 -0.14 0.46 23.88
N LYS A 63 -0.17 1.78 23.69
CA LYS A 63 -1.09 2.44 22.73
C LYS A 63 -0.80 2.04 21.28
N ALA A 64 0.47 1.94 20.89
CA ALA A 64 0.87 1.58 19.54
C ALA A 64 0.48 0.12 19.19
N LEU A 65 0.64 -0.81 20.14
CA LEU A 65 0.33 -2.22 19.93
C LEU A 65 -1.18 -2.52 20.02
N LYS A 66 -1.93 -1.69 20.75
CA LYS A 66 -3.33 -1.96 21.11
C LYS A 66 -4.21 -2.41 19.93
N PRO A 67 -4.24 -1.73 18.77
CA PRO A 67 -5.09 -2.16 17.65
C PRO A 67 -4.78 -3.59 17.18
N ALA A 68 -3.50 -3.93 17.06
CA ALA A 68 -3.08 -5.28 16.65
C ALA A 68 -3.39 -6.31 17.73
N LEU A 69 -3.11 -6.02 19.01
CA LEU A 69 -3.38 -6.95 20.11
C LEU A 69 -4.89 -7.23 20.25
N ASP A 70 -5.73 -6.20 20.18
CA ASP A 70 -7.19 -6.35 20.25
C ASP A 70 -7.72 -7.20 19.07
N PHE A 71 -7.14 -7.01 17.87
CA PHE A 71 -7.48 -7.80 16.69
C PHE A 71 -7.10 -9.28 16.83
N TYR A 72 -5.84 -9.58 17.16
CA TYR A 72 -5.36 -10.97 17.26
C TYR A 72 -5.95 -11.72 18.47
N ALA A 73 -6.40 -11.01 19.50
CA ALA A 73 -7.06 -11.62 20.65
C ALA A 73 -8.39 -12.29 20.32
N SER A 74 -9.00 -11.98 19.16
CA SER A 74 -10.23 -12.65 18.70
C SER A 74 -11.36 -12.65 19.75
N GLY A 75 -11.49 -11.56 20.54
CA GLY A 75 -12.47 -11.45 21.62
C GLY A 75 -12.09 -12.13 22.94
N GLN A 76 -10.92 -12.78 23.04
CA GLN A 76 -10.34 -13.14 24.32
C GLN A 76 -9.89 -11.87 25.06
N ARG A 77 -9.96 -11.88 26.40
CA ARG A 77 -9.41 -10.78 27.19
C ARG A 77 -7.91 -10.71 26.94
N THR A 78 -7.42 -9.58 26.40
CA THR A 78 -6.02 -9.16 26.49
C THR A 78 -5.59 -8.80 27.93
N ALA A 79 -6.48 -9.04 28.91
CA ALA A 79 -6.34 -8.64 30.30
C ALA A 79 -5.03 -9.18 30.88
N GLY A 80 -4.11 -8.26 31.11
CA GLY A 80 -2.76 -8.56 31.58
C GLY A 80 -1.69 -7.90 30.72
N LEU A 81 -1.79 -7.90 29.39
CA LEU A 81 -0.74 -7.33 28.50
C LEU A 81 -0.49 -5.84 28.76
N GLU A 82 -1.57 -5.06 28.96
CA GLU A 82 -1.49 -3.63 29.29
C GLU A 82 -0.84 -3.36 30.66
N GLN A 83 -0.84 -4.35 31.58
CA GLN A 83 -0.17 -4.29 32.89
C GLN A 83 1.25 -4.86 32.86
N LEU A 84 1.50 -5.85 32.00
CA LEU A 84 2.81 -6.50 31.83
C LEU A 84 3.82 -5.53 31.22
N LEU A 85 3.41 -4.72 30.23
CA LEU A 85 4.29 -3.74 29.58
C LEU A 85 4.93 -2.76 30.59
N PRO A 86 4.19 -2.00 31.42
CA PRO A 86 4.79 -1.12 32.43
C PRO A 86 5.61 -1.84 33.51
N SER A 87 5.28 -3.10 33.83
CA SER A 87 5.99 -3.88 34.85
C SER A 87 7.38 -4.35 34.40
N GLY A 88 7.63 -4.39 33.08
CA GLY A 88 8.85 -4.95 32.51
C GLY A 88 8.95 -6.47 32.60
N ASP A 89 7.87 -7.18 32.94
CA ASP A 89 7.83 -8.65 32.98
C ASP A 89 7.91 -9.24 31.57
N PHE A 90 9.15 -9.46 31.12
CA PHE A 90 9.44 -10.02 29.81
C PHE A 90 8.91 -11.45 29.64
N HIS A 91 9.07 -12.30 30.64
CA HIS A 91 8.64 -13.70 30.55
C HIS A 91 7.11 -13.82 30.52
N GLY A 92 6.41 -13.07 31.36
CA GLY A 92 4.95 -13.01 31.34
C GLY A 92 4.42 -12.45 30.02
N PHE A 93 5.04 -11.40 29.49
CA PHE A 93 4.68 -10.84 28.18
C PHE A 93 4.88 -11.85 27.05
N VAL A 94 6.06 -12.48 26.96
CA VAL A 94 6.34 -13.48 25.91
C VAL A 94 5.36 -14.63 25.99
N SER A 95 5.07 -15.15 27.19
CA SER A 95 4.10 -16.23 27.37
C SER A 95 2.69 -15.84 26.89
N ALA A 96 2.25 -14.64 27.23
CA ALA A 96 0.95 -14.12 26.81
C ALA A 96 0.88 -13.92 25.28
N MET A 97 1.94 -13.36 24.68
CA MET A 97 2.04 -13.15 23.24
C MET A 97 2.13 -14.46 22.46
N GLU A 98 2.89 -15.45 22.92
CA GLU A 98 2.92 -16.78 22.31
C GLU A 98 1.52 -17.44 22.35
N SER A 99 0.81 -17.34 23.47
CA SER A 99 -0.58 -17.83 23.55
C SER A 99 -1.52 -17.11 22.58
N LEU A 100 -1.35 -15.78 22.44
CA LEU A 100 -2.13 -14.94 21.53
C LEU A 100 -1.92 -15.34 20.06
N PHE A 101 -0.66 -15.55 19.69
CA PHE A 101 -0.25 -15.88 18.32
C PHE A 101 -0.21 -17.38 18.03
N ALA A 102 -0.45 -18.27 19.01
CA ALA A 102 -0.38 -19.73 18.85
C ALA A 102 -1.21 -20.25 17.65
N LYS A 103 -2.40 -19.67 17.43
CA LYS A 103 -3.27 -20.02 16.28
C LYS A 103 -2.68 -19.57 14.93
N SER A 104 -1.84 -18.54 14.93
CA SER A 104 -1.16 -18.01 13.74
C SER A 104 0.24 -18.61 13.52
N ALA A 105 0.86 -19.19 14.55
CA ALA A 105 2.26 -19.63 14.56
C ALA A 105 2.51 -21.02 13.92
N SER A 106 1.48 -21.86 13.79
CA SER A 106 1.64 -23.29 13.45
C SER A 106 1.87 -23.58 11.95
N GLN A 107 2.25 -22.61 11.12
CA GLN A 107 2.45 -22.86 9.70
C GLN A 107 3.93 -23.04 9.36
N THR A 108 4.28 -24.25 8.93
CA THR A 108 5.55 -24.51 8.24
C THR A 108 5.62 -23.67 6.98
N ILE A 109 6.65 -22.83 6.88
CA ILE A 109 6.86 -21.99 5.71
C ILE A 109 7.47 -22.85 4.59
N PRO A 110 6.77 -23.03 3.44
CA PRO A 110 7.32 -23.78 2.32
C PRO A 110 8.52 -23.04 1.73
N SER A 111 9.48 -23.78 1.16
CA SER A 111 10.64 -23.18 0.48
C SER A 111 10.26 -22.49 -0.83
N ARG A 112 9.12 -22.85 -1.44
CA ARG A 112 8.59 -22.24 -2.65
C ARG A 112 7.06 -22.31 -2.73
N VAL A 113 6.44 -21.28 -3.31
CA VAL A 113 4.98 -21.19 -3.52
C VAL A 113 4.62 -20.79 -4.96
N PRO A 114 3.44 -21.17 -5.48
CA PRO A 114 2.99 -20.86 -6.85
C PRO A 114 2.55 -19.39 -7.01
N VAL A 115 3.48 -18.45 -6.83
CA VAL A 115 3.27 -17.02 -7.01
C VAL A 115 4.16 -16.50 -8.15
N SER A 116 3.58 -15.72 -9.05
CA SER A 116 4.31 -14.92 -10.04
C SER A 116 4.59 -13.54 -9.47
N VAL A 117 5.84 -13.21 -9.18
CA VAL A 117 6.23 -11.85 -8.75
C VAL A 117 6.58 -11.02 -9.98
N VAL A 118 5.88 -9.91 -10.18
CA VAL A 118 6.07 -8.99 -11.30
C VAL A 118 6.63 -7.66 -10.79
N ILE A 119 7.76 -7.24 -11.37
CA ILE A 119 8.38 -5.94 -11.11
C ILE A 119 8.45 -5.17 -12.43
N CYS A 120 7.82 -4.00 -12.45
CA CYS A 120 7.91 -3.07 -13.57
C CYS A 120 8.99 -2.04 -13.30
N THR A 121 9.87 -1.82 -14.25
CA THR A 121 10.98 -0.86 -14.09
C THR A 121 11.19 -0.03 -15.36
N ARG A 122 11.80 1.14 -15.20
CA ARG A 122 12.24 1.98 -16.32
C ARG A 122 13.44 2.80 -15.88
N ASN A 123 14.60 2.54 -16.51
CA ASN A 123 15.85 3.27 -16.31
C ASN A 123 16.26 3.40 -14.83
N ARG A 124 16.07 2.32 -14.04
CA ARG A 124 16.35 2.27 -12.60
C ARG A 124 17.09 1.01 -12.15
N PRO A 125 18.21 0.62 -12.80
CA PRO A 125 18.90 -0.63 -12.49
C PRO A 125 19.37 -0.71 -11.03
N VAL A 126 19.83 0.39 -10.43
CA VAL A 126 20.30 0.39 -9.03
C VAL A 126 19.17 0.09 -8.03
N ALA A 127 17.98 0.64 -8.25
CA ALA A 127 16.83 0.35 -7.40
C ALA A 127 16.40 -1.11 -7.59
N LEU A 128 16.23 -1.54 -8.85
CA LEU A 128 15.85 -2.90 -9.19
C LEU A 128 16.79 -3.94 -8.58
N LYS A 129 18.11 -3.69 -8.60
CA LYS A 129 19.10 -4.58 -8.00
C LYS A 129 18.80 -4.85 -6.53
N ARG A 130 18.52 -3.79 -5.74
CA ARG A 130 18.20 -3.92 -4.32
C ARG A 130 16.89 -4.69 -4.09
N CYS A 131 15.88 -4.43 -4.92
CA CYS A 131 14.62 -5.18 -4.89
C CYS A 131 14.86 -6.69 -5.14
N LEU A 132 15.58 -7.03 -6.21
CA LEU A 132 15.92 -8.42 -6.56
C LEU A 132 16.78 -9.10 -5.48
N GLU A 133 17.74 -8.39 -4.88
CA GLU A 133 18.54 -8.89 -3.77
C GLU A 133 17.67 -9.23 -2.55
N SER A 134 16.66 -8.41 -2.23
CA SER A 134 15.72 -8.68 -1.13
C SER A 134 14.82 -9.90 -1.41
N LEU A 135 14.38 -10.08 -2.66
CA LEU A 135 13.65 -11.29 -3.07
C LEU A 135 14.53 -12.55 -3.00
N ARG A 136 15.80 -12.45 -3.38
CA ARG A 136 16.77 -13.55 -3.25
C ARG A 136 16.98 -13.96 -1.79
N GLN A 137 16.83 -13.02 -0.85
CA GLN A 137 16.93 -13.27 0.59
C GLN A 137 15.61 -13.74 1.22
N SER A 138 14.52 -13.86 0.45
CA SER A 138 13.25 -14.36 0.98
C SER A 138 13.36 -15.82 1.42
N ILE A 139 12.77 -16.14 2.57
CA ILE A 139 12.79 -17.49 3.15
C ILE A 139 11.90 -18.47 2.36
N CYS A 140 10.93 -17.92 1.62
CA CYS A 140 10.07 -18.63 0.68
C CYS A 140 10.24 -18.01 -0.69
N GLN A 141 10.62 -18.81 -1.68
CA GLN A 141 10.84 -18.34 -3.05
C GLN A 141 9.53 -18.33 -3.85
N PRO A 142 9.31 -17.34 -4.74
CA PRO A 142 8.18 -17.39 -5.66
C PRO A 142 8.45 -18.43 -6.75
N ALA A 143 7.42 -18.92 -7.43
CA ALA A 143 7.60 -19.86 -8.53
C ALA A 143 8.28 -19.20 -9.73
N GLU A 144 8.06 -17.90 -9.92
CA GLU A 144 8.77 -17.10 -10.92
C GLU A 144 8.88 -15.63 -10.51
N ILE A 145 9.93 -14.97 -10.99
CA ILE A 145 10.11 -13.52 -10.94
C ILE A 145 10.14 -13.02 -12.38
N ILE A 146 9.34 -12.00 -12.67
CA ILE A 146 9.13 -11.43 -13.99
C ILE A 146 9.48 -9.95 -13.93
N ILE A 147 10.50 -9.55 -14.69
CA ILE A 147 10.87 -8.16 -14.89
C ILE A 147 10.28 -7.67 -16.19
N ILE A 148 9.51 -6.58 -16.12
CA ILE A 148 9.02 -5.85 -17.28
C ILE A 148 9.77 -4.53 -17.37
N GLU A 149 10.70 -4.42 -18.31
CA GLU A 149 11.34 -3.14 -18.62
C GLU A 149 10.46 -2.32 -19.56
N ASN A 150 9.99 -1.17 -19.08
CA ASN A 150 9.09 -0.30 -19.81
C ASN A 150 9.84 0.80 -20.57
N ALA A 151 9.58 0.91 -21.88
CA ALA A 151 10.16 1.92 -22.76
C ALA A 151 11.69 2.02 -22.60
N ARG A 152 12.36 0.89 -22.82
CA ARG A 152 13.82 0.72 -22.72
C ARG A 152 14.57 1.80 -23.52
N GLU A 153 15.56 2.43 -22.87
CA GLU A 153 16.42 3.46 -23.48
C GLU A 153 17.88 2.98 -23.68
N ASN A 154 18.36 2.05 -22.86
CA ASN A 154 19.71 1.48 -22.93
C ASN A 154 19.70 -0.01 -22.51
N ASP A 155 20.86 -0.66 -22.36
CA ASP A 155 20.97 -2.09 -22.01
C ASP A 155 21.31 -2.38 -20.53
N GLU A 156 21.31 -1.37 -19.66
CA GLU A 156 21.77 -1.52 -18.28
C GLU A 156 20.86 -2.44 -17.46
N THR A 157 19.53 -2.33 -17.63
CA THR A 157 18.56 -3.17 -16.92
C THR A 157 18.66 -4.63 -17.36
N GLU A 158 18.77 -4.88 -18.67
CA GLU A 158 18.91 -6.23 -19.23
C GLU A 158 20.17 -6.91 -18.68
N LYS A 159 21.32 -6.24 -18.80
CA LYS A 159 22.60 -6.73 -18.26
C LYS A 159 22.55 -7.00 -16.77
N LEU A 160 21.85 -6.16 -16.00
CA LEU A 160 21.65 -6.39 -14.58
C LEU A 160 20.84 -7.68 -14.35
N VAL A 161 19.71 -7.84 -15.04
CA VAL A 161 18.82 -9.01 -14.84
C VAL A 161 19.50 -10.31 -15.23
N GLU A 162 20.37 -10.32 -16.24
CA GLU A 162 21.19 -11.49 -16.61
C GLU A 162 22.06 -12.02 -15.46
N THR A 163 22.40 -11.18 -14.47
CA THR A 163 23.17 -11.60 -13.29
C THR A 163 22.32 -12.33 -12.23
N PHE A 164 20.99 -12.36 -12.37
CA PHE A 164 20.07 -13.02 -11.44
C PHE A 164 19.49 -14.29 -12.06
N ALA A 165 19.89 -15.45 -11.54
CA ALA A 165 19.39 -16.74 -11.99
C ALA A 165 17.87 -16.89 -11.73
N GLY A 166 17.16 -17.47 -12.69
CA GLY A 166 15.72 -17.78 -12.55
C GLY A 166 14.78 -16.57 -12.70
N VAL A 167 15.29 -15.40 -13.08
CA VAL A 167 14.50 -14.20 -13.38
C VAL A 167 14.15 -14.17 -14.86
N LYS A 168 12.87 -14.00 -15.19
CA LYS A 168 12.38 -13.83 -16.56
C LYS A 168 12.37 -12.34 -16.90
N TYR A 169 12.92 -11.98 -18.05
CA TYR A 169 12.98 -10.60 -18.52
C TYR A 169 12.11 -10.42 -19.77
N PHE A 170 11.30 -9.36 -19.78
CA PHE A 170 10.52 -8.96 -20.94
C PHE A 170 10.54 -7.43 -21.09
N GLN A 171 10.28 -6.97 -22.31
CA GLN A 171 10.15 -5.56 -22.64
C GLN A 171 8.69 -5.20 -22.92
N GLU A 172 8.30 -4.02 -22.47
CA GLU A 172 7.08 -3.33 -22.90
C GLU A 172 7.49 -2.06 -23.65
N PRO A 173 7.36 -2.02 -24.99
CA PRO A 173 7.80 -0.88 -25.79
C PRO A 173 6.97 0.39 -25.59
N VAL A 174 5.70 0.26 -25.18
CA VAL A 174 4.80 1.42 -25.01
C VAL A 174 5.00 2.05 -23.63
N PRO A 175 5.40 3.33 -23.52
CA PRO A 175 5.58 3.99 -22.23
C PRO A 175 4.30 3.99 -21.38
N GLY A 176 4.42 3.62 -20.12
CA GLY A 176 3.31 3.63 -19.15
C GLY A 176 3.36 2.44 -18.20
N LEU A 177 3.22 2.70 -16.89
CA LEU A 177 3.24 1.66 -15.87
C LEU A 177 2.11 0.64 -16.06
N SER A 178 0.90 1.10 -16.42
CA SER A 178 -0.22 0.20 -16.73
C SER A 178 0.06 -0.70 -17.92
N HIS A 179 0.75 -0.22 -18.96
CA HIS A 179 1.19 -1.08 -20.07
C HIS A 179 2.13 -2.18 -19.57
N ALA A 180 3.12 -1.81 -18.76
CA ALA A 180 4.07 -2.75 -18.19
C ALA A 180 3.39 -3.78 -17.28
N ARG A 181 2.49 -3.34 -16.39
CA ARG A 181 1.70 -4.24 -15.52
C ARG A 181 0.84 -5.18 -16.33
N ASN A 182 0.18 -4.70 -17.39
CA ASN A 182 -0.63 -5.52 -18.28
C ASN A 182 0.19 -6.58 -19.01
N THR A 183 1.40 -6.25 -19.45
CA THR A 183 2.34 -7.23 -20.00
C THR A 183 2.78 -8.22 -18.93
N GLY A 184 3.02 -7.78 -17.70
CA GLY A 184 3.26 -8.64 -16.54
C GLY A 184 2.13 -9.65 -16.30
N VAL A 185 0.87 -9.20 -16.27
CA VAL A 185 -0.31 -10.08 -16.11
C VAL A 185 -0.36 -11.15 -17.20
N LYS A 186 -0.11 -10.77 -18.45
CA LYS A 186 -0.13 -11.69 -19.60
C LYS A 186 1.02 -12.70 -19.56
N LYS A 187 2.18 -12.33 -19.00
CA LYS A 187 3.37 -13.20 -18.92
C LYS A 187 3.40 -14.10 -17.70
N ALA A 188 2.71 -13.73 -16.62
CA ALA A 188 2.58 -14.55 -15.41
C ALA A 188 1.94 -15.90 -15.75
N THR A 189 2.51 -17.01 -15.26
CA THR A 189 2.01 -18.38 -15.51
C THR A 189 1.31 -19.01 -14.31
N HIS A 190 1.27 -18.34 -13.15
CA HIS A 190 0.62 -18.86 -11.95
C HIS A 190 -0.69 -18.13 -11.63
N SER A 191 -1.49 -18.72 -10.75
CA SER A 191 -2.82 -18.21 -10.37
C SER A 191 -2.78 -16.99 -9.47
N ILE A 192 -1.66 -16.73 -8.79
CA ILE A 192 -1.45 -15.53 -7.96
C ILE A 192 -0.37 -14.67 -8.62
N ILE A 193 -0.70 -13.41 -8.89
CA ILE A 193 0.22 -12.42 -9.45
C ILE A 193 0.47 -11.35 -8.40
N ALA A 194 1.70 -11.25 -7.92
CA ALA A 194 2.12 -10.25 -6.95
C ALA A 194 2.92 -9.14 -7.64
N PHE A 195 2.60 -7.89 -7.32
CA PHE A 195 3.31 -6.72 -7.79
C PHE A 195 4.07 -6.07 -6.64
N THR A 196 5.32 -5.72 -6.91
CA THR A 196 6.12 -4.82 -6.07
C THR A 196 6.90 -3.86 -6.96
N ASP A 197 7.17 -2.66 -6.46
CA ASP A 197 7.92 -1.65 -7.22
C ASP A 197 9.44 -1.90 -7.17
N ASP A 198 10.17 -1.35 -8.15
CA ASP A 198 11.63 -1.52 -8.24
C ASP A 198 12.42 -0.81 -7.14
N ASP A 199 11.80 0.11 -6.40
CA ASP A 199 12.36 0.85 -5.27
C ASP A 199 11.87 0.33 -3.90
N VAL A 200 11.37 -0.92 -3.88
CA VAL A 200 10.91 -1.64 -2.68
C VAL A 200 11.91 -2.71 -2.24
N ILE A 201 12.06 -2.86 -0.93
CA ILE A 201 12.71 -4.00 -0.26
C ILE A 201 11.60 -4.85 0.36
N VAL A 202 11.50 -6.12 0.00
CA VAL A 202 10.48 -7.02 0.57
C VAL A 202 10.93 -7.60 1.92
N HIS A 203 10.00 -7.80 2.85
CA HIS A 203 10.28 -8.56 4.07
C HIS A 203 10.63 -10.02 3.72
N PRO A 204 11.53 -10.73 4.47
CA PRO A 204 11.93 -12.10 4.13
C PRO A 204 10.77 -13.09 3.97
N GLU A 205 9.67 -12.89 4.69
CA GLU A 205 8.46 -13.72 4.57
C GLU A 205 7.45 -13.24 3.53
N TRP A 206 7.69 -12.13 2.84
CA TRP A 206 6.68 -11.44 2.02
C TRP A 206 6.01 -12.36 1.00
N VAL A 207 6.78 -13.15 0.25
CA VAL A 207 6.25 -14.10 -0.75
C VAL A 207 5.34 -15.15 -0.11
N PHE A 208 5.73 -15.68 1.05
CA PHE A 208 4.91 -16.62 1.80
C PHE A 208 3.62 -15.95 2.27
N ARG A 209 3.70 -14.73 2.82
CA ARG A 209 2.53 -13.99 3.32
C ARG A 209 1.56 -13.60 2.21
N VAL A 210 2.06 -13.33 1.00
CA VAL A 210 1.22 -13.15 -0.19
C VAL A 210 0.47 -14.44 -0.52
N TRP A 211 1.16 -15.58 -0.59
CA TRP A 211 0.51 -16.87 -0.84
C TRP A 211 -0.47 -17.27 0.28
N GLU A 212 -0.10 -17.01 1.53
CA GLU A 212 -0.92 -17.26 2.72
C GLU A 212 -2.26 -16.50 2.64
N ALA A 213 -2.25 -15.25 2.19
CA ALA A 213 -3.46 -14.43 2.05
C ALA A 213 -4.51 -15.11 1.15
N PHE A 214 -4.12 -15.66 -0.01
CA PHE A 214 -5.06 -16.30 -0.95
C PHE A 214 -5.41 -17.75 -0.61
N THR A 215 -4.66 -18.38 0.28
CA THR A 215 -4.95 -19.76 0.74
C THR A 215 -5.81 -19.78 1.99
N LYS A 216 -5.75 -18.74 2.82
CA LYS A 216 -6.59 -18.58 4.02
C LYS A 216 -7.87 -17.81 3.76
N HIS A 217 -7.91 -16.98 2.71
CA HIS A 217 -9.03 -16.12 2.42
C HIS A 217 -9.48 -16.28 0.97
N GLU A 218 -10.79 -16.33 0.77
CA GLU A 218 -11.40 -16.25 -0.55
C GLU A 218 -11.52 -14.78 -0.96
N VAL A 219 -10.41 -14.23 -1.46
CA VAL A 219 -10.30 -12.85 -1.93
C VAL A 219 -9.77 -12.80 -3.35
N ALA A 220 -10.21 -11.81 -4.13
CA ALA A 220 -9.74 -11.61 -5.49
C ALA A 220 -8.42 -10.83 -5.55
N ALA A 221 -8.17 -9.99 -4.56
CA ALA A 221 -6.92 -9.26 -4.42
C ALA A 221 -6.48 -9.10 -2.97
N MET A 222 -5.21 -8.77 -2.81
CA MET A 222 -4.66 -8.31 -1.55
C MET A 222 -3.81 -7.05 -1.75
N THR A 223 -3.68 -6.29 -0.68
CA THR A 223 -2.67 -5.23 -0.49
C THR A 223 -1.95 -5.48 0.82
N GLY A 224 -0.71 -5.03 0.96
CA GLY A 224 0.07 -5.26 2.17
C GLY A 224 0.56 -3.99 2.85
N LEU A 225 1.21 -4.17 4.01
CA LEU A 225 1.82 -3.10 4.77
C LEU A 225 3.02 -2.52 4.01
N VAL A 226 3.10 -1.20 3.96
CA VAL A 226 4.22 -0.47 3.36
C VAL A 226 4.78 0.47 4.42
N ILE A 227 6.04 0.27 4.78
CA ILE A 227 6.78 1.05 5.77
C ILE A 227 7.83 1.89 5.05
N ALA A 228 8.14 3.08 5.55
CA ALA A 228 9.28 3.84 5.02
C ALA A 228 10.59 3.07 5.18
N ALA A 229 11.38 2.95 4.11
CA ALA A 229 12.72 2.35 4.17
C ALA A 229 13.75 3.31 4.80
N GLU A 230 13.55 4.62 4.65
CA GLU A 230 14.46 5.67 5.10
C GLU A 230 13.68 6.99 5.30
N LEU A 231 14.10 7.78 6.29
CA LEU A 231 13.54 9.11 6.61
C LEU A 231 14.67 10.12 6.87
N GLU A 232 15.64 10.17 5.96
CA GLU A 232 16.86 10.99 6.07
C GLU A 232 16.63 12.44 5.65
N THR A 233 15.57 12.72 4.89
CA THR A 233 15.29 14.08 4.40
C THR A 233 13.90 14.57 4.79
N GLU A 234 13.76 15.90 4.84
CA GLU A 234 12.49 16.59 5.10
C GLU A 234 11.40 16.13 4.13
N THR A 235 11.77 15.93 2.87
CA THR A 235 10.91 15.44 1.80
C THR A 235 10.31 14.07 2.12
N GLN A 236 11.13 13.14 2.61
CA GLN A 236 10.71 11.79 2.95
C GLN A 236 9.75 11.80 4.16
N LEU A 237 10.07 12.61 5.18
CA LEU A 237 9.20 12.77 6.34
C LEU A 237 7.86 13.44 5.96
N ILE A 238 7.87 14.43 5.05
CA ILE A 238 6.63 15.01 4.53
C ILE A 238 5.80 13.92 3.88
N PHE A 239 6.37 13.12 2.98
CA PHE A 239 5.63 12.04 2.33
C PHE A 239 5.04 11.09 3.36
N GLU A 240 5.87 10.57 4.28
CA GLU A 240 5.41 9.61 5.28
C GLU A 240 4.31 10.18 6.18
N ARG A 241 4.44 11.41 6.68
CA ARG A 241 3.43 11.97 7.59
C ARG A 241 2.14 12.43 6.90
N CYS A 242 2.16 12.64 5.59
CA CYS A 242 1.07 13.30 4.85
C CYS A 242 0.40 12.43 3.78
N TRP A 243 1.11 11.42 3.28
CA TRP A 243 0.80 10.62 2.10
C TRP A 243 1.19 9.15 2.27
N SER A 244 1.44 8.68 3.51
CA SER A 244 1.87 7.30 3.77
C SER A 244 1.00 6.27 3.07
N PHE A 245 1.65 5.19 2.67
CA PHE A 245 1.02 3.96 2.20
C PHE A 245 0.66 3.00 3.35
N ASN A 246 1.11 3.27 4.57
CA ASN A 246 0.74 2.50 5.75
C ASN A 246 -0.76 2.68 6.06
N ARG A 247 -1.51 1.57 6.12
CA ARG A 247 -2.96 1.53 6.44
C ARG A 247 -3.25 0.86 7.79
N GLY A 248 -2.22 0.65 8.60
CA GLY A 248 -2.33 0.06 9.94
C GLY A 248 -1.78 -1.36 10.02
N TYR A 249 -2.02 -2.01 11.15
CA TYR A 249 -1.35 -3.24 11.55
C TYR A 249 -2.33 -4.40 11.79
N VAL A 250 -3.55 -4.27 11.26
CA VAL A 250 -4.62 -5.26 11.36
C VAL A 250 -5.14 -5.65 9.98
N ASP A 251 -5.63 -6.88 9.84
CA ASP A 251 -6.22 -7.30 8.57
C ASP A 251 -7.54 -6.53 8.36
N ILE A 252 -7.78 -6.05 7.13
CA ILE A 252 -9.03 -5.37 6.78
C ILE A 252 -9.59 -6.02 5.52
N LEU A 253 -10.82 -6.55 5.63
CA LEU A 253 -11.54 -7.11 4.50
C LEU A 253 -12.45 -6.04 3.90
N TYR A 254 -12.21 -5.69 2.64
CA TYR A 254 -13.05 -4.78 1.86
C TYR A 254 -13.97 -5.60 0.96
N GLU A 255 -15.27 -5.44 1.15
CA GLU A 255 -16.32 -6.17 0.43
C GLU A 255 -17.41 -5.20 -0.08
N GLU A 256 -18.49 -5.78 -0.61
CA GLU A 256 -19.65 -5.04 -1.11
C GLU A 256 -20.21 -4.03 -0.09
N ASN A 257 -20.27 -4.39 1.20
CA ASN A 257 -20.76 -3.48 2.24
C ASN A 257 -19.92 -2.21 2.36
N TYR A 258 -18.59 -2.33 2.30
CA TYR A 258 -17.69 -1.18 2.31
C TYR A 258 -17.95 -0.31 1.07
N PHE A 259 -18.10 -0.93 -0.10
CA PHE A 259 -18.37 -0.22 -1.34
C PHE A 259 -19.69 0.56 -1.28
N ASN A 260 -20.78 -0.13 -0.94
CA ASN A 260 -22.14 0.42 -0.91
C ASN A 260 -22.32 1.54 0.11
N GLN A 261 -21.74 1.41 1.32
CA GLN A 261 -21.79 2.45 2.35
C GLN A 261 -21.10 3.74 1.91
N ASN A 262 -20.11 3.66 1.01
CA ASN A 262 -19.34 4.80 0.55
C ASN A 262 -19.80 5.37 -0.80
N LEU A 263 -20.73 4.71 -1.52
CA LEU A 263 -21.29 5.21 -2.79
C LEU A 263 -21.79 6.66 -2.71
N PRO A 264 -22.53 7.10 -1.66
CA PRO A 264 -23.01 8.48 -1.56
C PRO A 264 -21.88 9.52 -1.54
N SER A 265 -20.65 9.14 -1.21
CA SER A 265 -19.49 10.02 -1.11
C SER A 265 -18.39 9.76 -2.14
N GLY A 266 -18.55 8.79 -3.04
CA GLY A 266 -17.42 8.21 -3.76
C GLY A 266 -16.69 7.18 -2.89
N PRO A 267 -16.63 5.90 -3.27
CA PRO A 267 -15.83 4.90 -2.55
C PRO A 267 -14.35 5.33 -2.43
N PRO A 268 -13.75 5.42 -1.23
CA PRO A 268 -12.36 5.83 -1.04
C PRO A 268 -11.36 4.70 -1.31
N VAL A 269 -11.42 4.10 -2.50
CA VAL A 269 -10.62 2.92 -2.88
C VAL A 269 -9.11 3.11 -2.80
N TRP A 270 -8.60 4.35 -2.86
CA TRP A 270 -7.19 4.67 -2.63
C TRP A 270 -6.73 4.44 -1.18
N GLU A 271 -7.65 4.23 -0.25
CA GLU A 271 -7.34 3.89 1.15
C GLU A 271 -7.08 2.40 1.36
N ILE A 272 -7.38 1.56 0.37
CA ILE A 272 -7.24 0.09 0.47
C ILE A 272 -5.77 -0.31 0.59
N GLY A 273 -4.88 0.32 -0.16
CA GLY A 273 -3.45 0.03 -0.11
C GLY A 273 -2.64 0.86 -1.11
N ALA A 274 -1.53 0.29 -1.59
CA ALA A 274 -0.66 0.91 -2.58
C ALA A 274 -0.17 -0.11 -3.61
N GLY A 275 -0.02 0.29 -4.87
CA GLY A 275 0.47 -0.57 -5.94
C GLY A 275 1.90 -1.11 -5.75
N ALA A 276 2.66 -0.54 -4.81
CA ALA A 276 3.97 -1.03 -4.38
C ALA A 276 3.91 -2.37 -3.61
N ASN A 277 2.73 -2.77 -3.12
CA ASN A 277 2.53 -4.02 -2.38
C ASN A 277 1.10 -4.52 -2.57
N MET A 278 0.87 -5.18 -3.70
CA MET A 278 -0.45 -5.72 -4.05
C MET A 278 -0.31 -7.06 -4.77
N ALA A 279 -1.34 -7.90 -4.69
CA ALA A 279 -1.42 -9.13 -5.46
C ALA A 279 -2.86 -9.44 -5.84
N PHE A 280 -3.04 -10.29 -6.86
CA PHE A 280 -4.32 -10.61 -7.46
C PHE A 280 -4.42 -12.10 -7.76
N ARG A 281 -5.63 -12.66 -7.65
CA ARG A 281 -5.97 -13.87 -8.41
C ARG A 281 -5.93 -13.51 -9.89
N LYS A 282 -5.20 -14.26 -10.69
CA LYS A 282 -5.02 -14.00 -12.13
C LYS A 282 -6.35 -13.97 -12.87
N GLU A 283 -7.27 -14.86 -12.53
CA GLU A 283 -8.59 -14.98 -13.15
C GLU A 283 -9.46 -13.73 -12.97
N VAL A 284 -9.24 -12.91 -11.94
CA VAL A 284 -10.03 -11.68 -11.74
C VAL A 284 -9.92 -10.72 -12.94
N PHE A 285 -8.79 -10.73 -13.63
CA PHE A 285 -8.55 -9.90 -14.81
C PHE A 285 -9.37 -10.33 -16.04
N GLU A 286 -9.90 -11.56 -16.05
CA GLU A 286 -10.82 -12.02 -17.10
C GLU A 286 -12.22 -11.42 -16.94
N GLU A 287 -12.62 -11.15 -15.69
CA GLU A 287 -13.92 -10.58 -15.36
C GLU A 287 -13.91 -9.06 -15.40
N ILE A 288 -12.93 -8.44 -14.73
CA ILE A 288 -12.90 -6.98 -14.58
C ILE A 288 -12.16 -6.30 -15.73
N GLY A 289 -11.28 -7.02 -16.44
CA GLY A 289 -10.34 -6.48 -17.42
C GLY A 289 -9.00 -6.01 -16.81
N LEU A 290 -8.04 -5.68 -17.66
CA LEU A 290 -6.68 -5.28 -17.27
C LEU A 290 -6.59 -3.86 -16.68
N PHE A 291 -5.39 -3.40 -16.27
CA PHE A 291 -5.17 -2.03 -15.80
C PHE A 291 -5.48 -1.02 -16.90
N ASP A 292 -6.16 0.08 -16.57
CA ASP A 292 -6.43 1.17 -17.50
C ASP A 292 -5.12 1.88 -17.90
N VAL A 293 -4.79 1.82 -19.20
CA VAL A 293 -3.56 2.39 -19.76
C VAL A 293 -3.52 3.92 -19.77
N ARG A 294 -4.66 4.57 -19.51
CA ARG A 294 -4.73 6.02 -19.30
C ARG A 294 -4.22 6.43 -17.92
N LEU A 295 -4.11 5.48 -17.00
CA LEU A 295 -3.68 5.67 -15.61
C LEU A 295 -2.21 5.29 -15.40
N GLY A 296 -1.65 5.71 -14.26
CA GLY A 296 -0.30 5.38 -13.84
C GLY A 296 0.84 6.22 -14.41
N ALA A 297 2.03 5.96 -13.89
CA ALA A 297 3.24 6.69 -14.27
C ALA A 297 3.51 6.55 -15.77
N GLY A 298 3.83 7.66 -16.44
CA GLY A 298 3.94 7.72 -17.90
C GLY A 298 2.63 8.08 -18.63
N ALA A 299 1.48 8.08 -17.94
CA ALA A 299 0.18 8.52 -18.46
C ALA A 299 -0.42 9.67 -17.62
N SER A 300 -1.51 9.43 -16.86
CA SER A 300 -2.10 10.43 -15.96
C SER A 300 -1.26 10.66 -14.69
N GLY A 301 -0.43 9.69 -14.29
CA GLY A 301 0.54 9.82 -13.21
C GLY A 301 0.42 8.78 -12.09
N CYS A 302 -0.78 8.28 -11.78
CA CYS A 302 -1.06 7.36 -10.67
C CYS A 302 -2.47 6.76 -10.79
N SER A 303 -2.91 6.06 -9.73
CA SER A 303 -4.27 5.59 -9.44
C SER A 303 -4.78 4.45 -10.32
N GLU A 304 -3.92 3.83 -11.13
CA GLU A 304 -4.21 2.60 -11.86
C GLU A 304 -4.49 1.41 -10.92
N ASP A 305 -3.90 1.40 -9.74
CA ASP A 305 -4.14 0.43 -8.67
C ASP A 305 -5.52 0.62 -8.04
N SER A 306 -5.83 1.84 -7.59
CA SER A 306 -7.11 2.19 -7.00
C SER A 306 -8.29 2.03 -7.97
N GLU A 307 -8.05 2.21 -9.26
CA GLU A 307 -9.05 1.97 -10.29
C GLU A 307 -9.37 0.49 -10.45
N VAL A 308 -8.35 -0.38 -10.43
CA VAL A 308 -8.57 -1.83 -10.42
C VAL A 308 -9.31 -2.27 -9.17
N TRP A 309 -8.93 -1.79 -7.97
CA TRP A 309 -9.64 -2.14 -6.73
C TRP A 309 -11.11 -1.71 -6.74
N TYR A 310 -11.40 -0.55 -7.34
CA TYR A 310 -12.77 -0.12 -7.57
C TYR A 310 -13.56 -1.13 -8.41
N ARG A 311 -13.01 -1.57 -9.54
CA ARG A 311 -13.67 -2.56 -10.40
C ARG A 311 -13.86 -3.90 -9.71
N ILE A 312 -12.88 -4.36 -8.92
CA ILE A 312 -13.01 -5.58 -8.11
C ILE A 312 -14.23 -5.49 -7.18
N LEU A 313 -14.32 -4.42 -6.37
CA LEU A 313 -15.45 -4.23 -5.45
C LEU A 313 -16.78 -4.04 -6.19
N GLN A 314 -16.77 -3.35 -7.33
CA GLN A 314 -17.96 -3.15 -8.17
C GLN A 314 -18.45 -4.44 -8.84
N HIS A 315 -17.57 -5.43 -9.01
CA HIS A 315 -17.91 -6.80 -9.42
C HIS A 315 -18.18 -7.74 -8.22
N GLN A 316 -18.43 -7.19 -7.03
CA GLN A 316 -18.76 -7.93 -5.81
C GLN A 316 -17.67 -8.90 -5.32
N HIS A 317 -16.44 -8.72 -5.79
CA HIS A 317 -15.28 -9.42 -5.25
C HIS A 317 -14.76 -8.72 -4.00
N SER A 318 -13.96 -9.43 -3.21
CA SER A 318 -13.35 -8.92 -1.96
C SER A 318 -11.86 -8.65 -2.11
N ILE A 319 -11.36 -7.70 -1.32
CA ILE A 319 -9.95 -7.31 -1.25
C ILE A 319 -9.48 -7.37 0.21
N LEU A 320 -8.35 -8.01 0.46
CA LEU A 320 -7.75 -8.08 1.78
C LEU A 320 -6.57 -7.12 1.92
N TYR A 321 -6.64 -6.17 2.85
CA TYR A 321 -5.43 -5.56 3.39
C TYR A 321 -4.80 -6.52 4.41
N TYR A 322 -3.62 -7.04 4.09
CA TYR A 322 -2.91 -8.06 4.85
C TYR A 322 -1.54 -7.55 5.33
N PRO A 323 -1.48 -6.88 6.50
CA PRO A 323 -0.27 -6.22 6.98
C PRO A 323 0.91 -7.16 7.27
N LYS A 324 0.68 -8.48 7.38
CA LYS A 324 1.76 -9.46 7.51
C LYS A 324 2.64 -9.53 6.26
N ALA A 325 2.08 -9.24 5.08
CA ALA A 325 2.87 -9.05 3.87
C ALA A 325 3.46 -7.63 3.87
N ALA A 326 4.56 -7.45 4.59
CA ALA A 326 5.21 -6.15 4.73
C ALA A 326 6.30 -5.91 3.66
N VAL A 327 6.43 -4.66 3.24
CA VAL A 327 7.54 -4.17 2.42
C VAL A 327 8.03 -2.82 2.91
N PHE A 328 9.25 -2.44 2.50
CA PHE A 328 9.89 -1.16 2.80
C PHE A 328 10.07 -0.35 1.53
N HIS A 329 9.49 0.85 1.47
CA HIS A 329 9.47 1.70 0.28
C HIS A 329 10.38 2.92 0.46
N ALA A 330 11.20 3.21 -0.56
CA ALA A 330 12.07 4.38 -0.55
C ALA A 330 11.36 5.63 -1.10
N HIS A 331 11.24 6.66 -0.26
CA HIS A 331 10.62 7.93 -0.64
C HIS A 331 11.59 8.85 -1.39
N ARG A 332 11.06 9.77 -2.21
CA ARG A 332 11.87 10.76 -2.93
C ARG A 332 12.63 11.65 -1.94
N LYS A 333 13.94 11.85 -2.16
CA LYS A 333 14.81 12.64 -1.27
C LYS A 333 14.67 14.15 -1.47
N ASP A 334 14.38 14.60 -2.69
CA ASP A 334 14.33 16.03 -3.03
C ASP A 334 12.90 16.57 -3.24
N LEU A 335 12.71 17.83 -2.84
CA LEU A 335 11.40 18.48 -2.87
C LEU A 335 10.84 18.63 -4.29
N ARG A 336 11.71 18.79 -5.31
CA ARG A 336 11.25 18.94 -6.71
C ARG A 336 10.62 17.64 -7.21
N SER A 337 11.25 16.50 -6.93
CA SER A 337 10.72 15.19 -7.28
C SER A 337 9.44 14.86 -6.50
N LEU A 338 9.37 15.19 -5.21
CA LEU A 338 8.15 15.03 -4.42
C LEU A 338 6.99 15.87 -4.98
N ARG A 339 7.25 17.13 -5.33
CA ARG A 339 6.25 18.01 -5.94
C ARG A 339 5.70 17.45 -7.25
N LYS A 340 6.59 16.93 -8.11
CA LYS A 340 6.18 16.25 -9.35
C LYS A 340 5.33 15.00 -9.05
N GLN A 341 5.71 14.22 -8.04
CA GLN A 341 4.98 13.02 -7.62
C GLN A 341 3.58 13.38 -7.10
N ILE A 342 3.45 14.36 -6.21
CA ILE A 342 2.15 14.79 -5.66
C ILE A 342 1.24 15.36 -6.75
N PHE A 343 1.80 16.18 -7.66
CA PHE A 343 1.06 16.64 -8.83
C PHE A 343 0.53 15.46 -9.66
N ALA A 344 1.38 14.47 -9.94
CA ALA A 344 1.01 13.26 -10.69
C ALA A 344 -0.03 12.41 -9.95
N TYR A 345 0.04 12.31 -8.61
CA TYR A 345 -0.93 11.60 -7.79
C TYR A 345 -2.30 12.25 -7.89
N MET A 346 -2.38 13.57 -7.75
CA MET A 346 -3.66 14.28 -7.83
C MET A 346 -4.24 14.33 -9.25
N ARG A 347 -3.38 14.36 -10.27
CA ARG A 347 -3.79 14.20 -11.67
C ARG A 347 -4.33 12.80 -11.96
N GLY A 348 -3.63 11.77 -11.49
CA GLY A 348 -4.03 10.37 -11.62
C GLY A 348 -5.35 10.09 -10.90
N PHE A 349 -5.45 10.53 -9.65
CA PHE A 349 -6.67 10.46 -8.83
C PHE A 349 -7.87 11.05 -9.57
N THR A 350 -7.72 12.28 -10.08
CA THR A 350 -8.83 12.96 -10.77
C THR A 350 -9.24 12.24 -12.04
N MET A 351 -8.29 11.70 -12.80
CA MET A 351 -8.59 10.86 -13.96
C MET A 351 -9.34 9.58 -13.54
N ALA A 352 -8.84 8.87 -12.53
CA ALA A 352 -9.43 7.61 -12.07
C ALA A 352 -10.87 7.79 -11.60
N VAL A 353 -11.14 8.78 -10.74
CA VAL A 353 -12.50 9.02 -10.22
C VAL A 353 -13.49 9.43 -11.32
N LEU A 354 -13.03 10.09 -12.39
CA LEU A 354 -13.87 10.44 -13.53
C LEU A 354 -14.13 9.23 -14.45
N VAL A 355 -13.13 8.37 -14.65
CA VAL A 355 -13.30 7.09 -15.37
C VAL A 355 -14.29 6.20 -14.63
N GLN A 356 -14.10 6.02 -13.32
CA GLN A 356 -15.00 5.25 -12.45
C GLN A 356 -16.43 5.80 -12.48
N GLN A 357 -16.58 7.12 -12.45
CA GLN A 357 -17.87 7.79 -12.55
C GLN A 357 -18.57 7.57 -13.90
N ASP A 358 -17.82 7.56 -15.00
CA ASP A 358 -18.36 7.29 -16.33
C ASP A 358 -18.76 5.82 -16.48
N HIS A 359 -18.03 4.91 -15.85
CA HIS A 359 -18.32 3.48 -15.86
C HIS A 359 -19.49 3.12 -14.95
N PHE A 360 -19.63 3.79 -13.80
CA PHE A 360 -20.69 3.56 -12.84
C PHE A 360 -21.24 4.89 -12.29
N PRO A 361 -22.32 5.42 -12.90
CA PRO A 361 -22.88 6.72 -12.53
C PRO A 361 -23.26 6.88 -11.05
N ALA A 362 -23.57 5.78 -10.35
CA ALA A 362 -23.96 5.78 -8.94
C ALA A 362 -22.80 6.00 -7.95
N ALA A 363 -21.53 5.94 -8.37
CA ALA A 363 -20.39 6.17 -7.47
C ALA A 363 -20.28 7.60 -6.90
N ASN A 364 -21.01 8.59 -7.44
CA ASN A 364 -21.05 9.97 -6.95
C ASN A 364 -19.67 10.68 -6.78
N TYR A 365 -18.65 10.26 -7.54
CA TYR A 365 -17.32 10.90 -7.52
C TYR A 365 -17.35 12.36 -7.97
N ARG A 366 -18.32 12.78 -8.79
CA ARG A 366 -18.49 14.21 -9.14
C ARG A 366 -18.75 15.07 -7.91
N ASN A 367 -19.59 14.62 -6.99
CA ASN A 367 -19.84 15.34 -5.74
C ASN A 367 -18.55 15.42 -4.89
N ARG A 368 -17.77 14.33 -4.84
CA ARG A 368 -16.48 14.32 -4.15
C ARG A 368 -15.53 15.36 -4.75
N LEU A 369 -15.34 15.33 -6.07
CA LEU A 369 -14.39 16.20 -6.77
C LEU A 369 -14.79 17.68 -6.75
N PHE A 370 -16.06 17.99 -7.01
CA PHE A 370 -16.50 19.38 -7.23
C PHE A 370 -17.11 20.06 -5.99
N ARG A 371 -17.43 19.31 -4.94
CA ARG A 371 -17.99 19.87 -3.70
C ARG A 371 -17.13 19.58 -2.48
N GLN A 372 -16.76 18.32 -2.25
CA GLN A 372 -16.07 17.93 -1.03
C GLN A 372 -14.60 18.41 -1.03
N TYR A 373 -13.85 18.16 -2.10
CA TYR A 373 -12.43 18.57 -2.18
C TYR A 373 -12.23 20.10 -2.12
N PRO A 374 -13.00 20.93 -2.85
CA PRO A 374 -12.90 22.39 -2.71
C PRO A 374 -13.16 22.84 -1.27
N LYS A 375 -14.19 22.29 -0.62
CA LYS A 375 -14.48 22.58 0.79
C LYS A 375 -13.34 22.15 1.71
N HIS A 376 -12.76 20.98 1.46
CA HIS A 376 -11.63 20.45 2.22
C HIS A 376 -10.40 21.36 2.12
N TYR A 377 -10.00 21.76 0.90
CA TYR A 377 -8.86 22.66 0.73
C TYR A 377 -9.09 24.05 1.30
N LEU A 378 -10.30 24.60 1.18
CA LEU A 378 -10.66 25.86 1.83
C LEU A 378 -10.53 25.76 3.36
N GLN A 379 -10.99 24.66 3.95
CA GLN A 379 -10.85 24.40 5.39
C GLN A 379 -9.38 24.22 5.80
N LEU A 380 -8.57 23.54 5.00
CA LEU A 380 -7.14 23.40 5.25
C LEU A 380 -6.41 24.75 5.25
N VAL A 381 -6.69 25.59 4.26
CA VAL A 381 -6.13 26.95 4.18
C VAL A 381 -6.58 27.78 5.39
N ALA A 382 -7.86 27.72 5.77
CA ALA A 382 -8.41 28.48 6.89
C ALA A 382 -7.87 28.05 8.27
N ARG A 383 -7.67 26.74 8.48
CA ARG A 383 -7.12 26.20 9.76
C ARG A 383 -5.64 26.51 9.95
N GLY A 384 -4.92 26.82 8.87
CA GLY A 384 -3.47 26.93 8.88
C GLY A 384 -2.79 25.58 9.18
N PHE A 385 -1.45 25.58 9.25
CA PHE A 385 -0.65 24.36 9.40
C PHE A 385 0.20 24.36 10.68
N PRO A 386 -0.40 24.50 11.88
CA PRO A 386 0.34 24.73 13.13
C PRO A 386 1.26 23.57 13.51
N ARG A 387 0.91 22.32 13.15
CA ARG A 387 1.69 21.11 13.43
C ARG A 387 2.49 20.57 12.23
N TYR A 388 2.26 21.10 11.03
CA TYR A 388 2.88 20.63 9.79
C TYR A 388 3.37 21.81 8.97
N ARG A 389 4.47 22.43 9.44
CA ARG A 389 5.07 23.64 8.84
C ARG A 389 5.34 23.54 7.34
N PHE A 390 5.36 22.34 6.77
CA PHE A 390 5.73 22.06 5.39
C PHE A 390 4.57 21.56 4.50
N ARG A 391 3.37 21.34 5.06
CA ARG A 391 2.18 20.88 4.29
C ARG A 391 1.78 21.89 3.21
N ASN A 392 2.04 23.17 3.43
CA ASN A 392 1.82 24.22 2.43
C ASN A 392 2.73 24.09 1.19
N ARG A 393 3.85 23.36 1.26
CA ARG A 393 4.82 23.26 0.16
C ARG A 393 4.36 22.39 -1.00
N THR A 394 3.33 21.57 -0.80
CA THR A 394 2.77 20.62 -1.77
C THR A 394 1.33 20.94 -2.16
N LEU A 395 0.66 21.83 -1.41
CA LEU A 395 -0.76 22.14 -1.58
C LEU A 395 -1.08 22.69 -2.98
N TRP A 396 -0.18 23.52 -3.53
CA TRP A 396 -0.37 24.08 -4.86
C TRP A 396 -0.28 22.99 -5.93
N GLU A 397 0.67 22.07 -5.80
CA GLU A 397 0.82 20.90 -6.67
C GLU A 397 -0.39 19.98 -6.60
N GLU A 398 -1.00 19.84 -5.42
CA GLU A 398 -2.23 19.07 -5.25
C GLU A 398 -3.39 19.66 -6.06
N ILE A 399 -3.64 20.95 -5.92
CA ILE A 399 -4.71 21.67 -6.64
C ILE A 399 -4.46 21.66 -8.15
N MET A 400 -3.22 21.98 -8.57
CA MET A 400 -2.85 21.98 -9.98
C MET A 400 -2.92 20.57 -10.59
N GLY A 401 -2.60 19.54 -9.83
CA GLY A 401 -2.78 18.14 -10.22
C GLY A 401 -4.24 17.81 -10.50
N ILE A 402 -5.16 18.25 -9.63
CA ILE A 402 -6.61 18.06 -9.85
C ILE A 402 -7.07 18.71 -11.16
N LEU A 403 -6.75 20.00 -11.36
CA LEU A 403 -7.15 20.72 -12.58
C LEU A 403 -6.55 20.08 -13.83
N SER A 404 -5.28 19.66 -13.75
CA SER A 404 -4.60 18.95 -14.84
C SER A 404 -5.26 17.59 -15.12
N GLY A 405 -5.70 16.87 -14.08
CA GLY A 405 -6.38 15.59 -14.22
C GLY A 405 -7.72 15.71 -14.94
N TYR A 406 -8.50 16.75 -14.62
CA TYR A 406 -9.74 17.04 -15.34
C TYR A 406 -9.48 17.36 -16.83
N ALA A 407 -8.49 18.21 -17.12
CA ALA A 407 -8.11 18.52 -18.50
C ALA A 407 -7.59 17.28 -19.25
N PHE A 408 -6.79 16.44 -18.59
CA PHE A 408 -6.29 15.20 -19.15
C PHE A 408 -7.41 14.19 -19.45
N TYR A 409 -8.39 14.07 -18.54
CA TYR A 409 -9.59 13.27 -18.75
C TYR A 409 -10.36 13.72 -19.99
N LEU A 410 -10.65 15.03 -20.14
CA LEU A 410 -11.37 15.53 -21.32
C LEU A 410 -10.63 15.21 -22.64
N LYS A 411 -9.30 15.29 -22.64
CA LYS A 411 -8.47 14.97 -23.81
C LYS A 411 -8.46 13.47 -24.14
N ASN A 412 -8.54 12.60 -23.13
CA ASN A 412 -8.35 11.14 -23.29
C ASN A 412 -9.63 10.33 -23.08
N ARG A 413 -10.80 10.97 -22.91
CA ARG A 413 -12.08 10.30 -22.64
C ARG A 413 -12.44 9.26 -23.70
N LYS A 414 -12.11 9.52 -24.97
CA LYS A 414 -12.42 8.63 -26.11
C LYS A 414 -11.44 7.46 -26.27
N ASN A 415 -10.31 7.46 -25.56
CA ASN A 415 -9.33 6.37 -25.61
C ASN A 415 -9.65 5.27 -24.57
N ASP A 416 -10.94 5.04 -24.31
CA ASP A 416 -11.38 4.01 -23.36
C ASP A 416 -11.09 2.63 -23.97
N PRO A 417 -10.27 1.76 -23.34
CA PRO A 417 -9.96 0.42 -23.85
C PRO A 417 -11.16 -0.56 -23.86
N LYS A 418 -12.39 -0.06 -23.66
CA LYS A 418 -13.68 -0.79 -23.64
C LYS A 418 -14.03 -1.59 -24.91
N THR A 419 -13.12 -1.78 -25.86
CA THR A 419 -13.36 -2.56 -27.08
C THR A 419 -12.74 -3.96 -27.09
N GLN A 420 -12.18 -4.50 -26.00
CA GLN A 420 -11.60 -5.85 -26.07
C GLN A 420 -12.12 -6.94 -25.12
N PHE A 421 -12.55 -6.69 -23.88
CA PHE A 421 -12.94 -7.81 -23.01
C PHE A 421 -13.91 -7.40 -21.89
N VAL A 422 -15.21 -7.25 -22.18
CA VAL A 422 -16.27 -7.42 -21.17
C VAL A 422 -17.49 -8.01 -21.89
N ARG A 423 -17.97 -9.18 -21.46
CA ARG A 423 -19.33 -9.63 -21.78
C ARG A 423 -20.28 -8.73 -21.01
N GLU A 424 -21.18 -8.06 -21.72
CA GLU A 424 -22.29 -7.33 -21.12
C GLU A 424 -23.16 -8.32 -20.33
N GLU A 425 -23.05 -8.33 -19.00
CA GLU A 425 -24.12 -8.83 -18.16
C GLU A 425 -25.04 -7.68 -17.72
N PRO A 426 -26.37 -7.86 -17.76
CA PRO A 426 -27.32 -6.81 -17.47
C PRO A 426 -27.30 -6.45 -15.98
N ALA A 427 -27.52 -5.17 -15.69
CA ALA A 427 -27.61 -4.63 -14.35
C ALA A 427 -28.54 -5.47 -13.45
N PRO A 428 -28.19 -5.70 -12.17
CA PRO A 428 -29.03 -6.45 -11.25
C PRO A 428 -30.38 -5.77 -11.10
N GLN A 429 -31.45 -6.49 -11.46
CA GLN A 429 -32.81 -6.07 -11.20
C GLN A 429 -33.06 -6.07 -9.69
N LEU A 430 -33.27 -4.89 -9.12
CA LEU A 430 -33.84 -4.74 -7.78
C LEU A 430 -35.20 -5.47 -7.76
N LYS A 431 -35.29 -6.55 -6.98
CA LYS A 431 -36.57 -7.22 -6.73
C LYS A 431 -37.48 -6.24 -5.95
N PRO A 432 -38.75 -6.08 -6.34
CA PRO A 432 -39.69 -5.28 -5.57
C PRO A 432 -39.93 -5.92 -4.19
N GLU A 433 -40.03 -5.06 -3.17
CA GLU A 433 -40.41 -5.41 -1.81
C GLU A 433 -41.66 -6.31 -1.80
N GLN A 434 -41.57 -7.46 -1.13
CA GLN A 434 -42.74 -8.26 -0.81
C GLN A 434 -43.52 -7.56 0.29
N GLU A 435 -44.74 -7.14 -0.04
CA GLU A 435 -45.77 -6.73 0.91
C GLU A 435 -45.99 -7.85 1.95
N LEU A 436 -45.66 -7.54 3.20
CA LEU A 436 -46.06 -8.33 4.36
C LEU A 436 -47.59 -8.20 4.53
N THR A 437 -48.30 -9.25 4.14
CA THR A 437 -49.66 -9.53 4.61
C THR A 437 -49.62 -10.78 5.49
N THR A 438 -49.65 -10.59 6.80
CA THR A 438 -50.61 -11.20 7.75
C THR A 438 -50.36 -10.69 9.16
#